data_AF-A0A259MC77-F1
#
_entry.id   AF-A0A259MC77-F1
#
_cell.length_a   1.000
_cell.length_b   1.000
_cell.length_c   1.000
_cell.angle_alpha   90.00
_cell.angle_beta   90.00
_cell.angle_gamma   90.00
#
_symmetry.space_group_name_H-M   'P 1'
#
loop_
_entity.id
_entity.type
_entity.pdbx_description
1 polymer ?
#
loop_
_entity_poly.entity_id
_entity_poly.type
_entity_poly.pdbx_seq_one_letter_code
_entity_poly.pdbx_strand_id
1 'polypeptide(L)'
;MKFLFVPLRFLISPVFIAAVDVMILFPMVLSIIDIVQSVQRHSDTQEPVTIASTIALIMIGWGVALEERAVIRRRFGVSGGPDEERQVQIDEMCHEYGVAQLVLGLFAEIAVAMISLPDRIVNTVGYEHALLTVSVILISIGAVIQLRHVFVLIATLWRRKTAREEAA
;
A
#
# COMPACT_ATOMS: atom_id res chain seq x y z
N MET A 1 27.31 -7.91 -16.78
CA MET A 1 25.84 -7.85 -16.65
C MET A 1 25.29 -8.24 -15.27
N LYS A 2 25.93 -9.12 -14.47
CA LYS A 2 25.44 -9.50 -13.13
C LYS A 2 25.40 -8.35 -12.09
N PHE A 3 26.24 -7.32 -12.21
CA PHE A 3 26.31 -6.19 -11.27
C PHE A 3 25.12 -5.21 -11.38
N LEU A 4 24.46 -5.13 -12.55
CA LEU A 4 23.34 -4.20 -12.75
C LEU A 4 22.05 -4.63 -12.01
N PHE A 5 21.90 -5.93 -11.74
CA PHE A 5 20.69 -6.50 -11.14
C PHE A 5 20.75 -6.66 -9.61
N VAL A 6 21.90 -6.34 -8.99
CA VAL A 6 22.08 -6.35 -7.53
C VAL A 6 21.12 -5.39 -6.81
N PRO A 7 20.98 -4.10 -7.21
CA PRO A 7 20.03 -3.20 -6.55
C PRO A 7 18.58 -3.67 -6.73
N LEU A 8 18.23 -4.22 -7.88
CA LEU A 8 16.89 -4.73 -8.13
C LEU A 8 16.53 -5.91 -7.22
N ARG A 9 17.50 -6.81 -6.98
CA ARG A 9 17.33 -7.95 -6.09
C ARG A 9 17.07 -7.51 -4.64
N PHE A 10 17.60 -6.35 -4.24
CA PHE A 10 17.31 -5.74 -2.94
C PHE A 10 15.89 -5.14 -2.91
N LEU A 11 15.51 -4.39 -3.95
CA LEU A 11 14.18 -3.74 -4.05
C LEU A 11 13.01 -4.74 -4.05
N ILE A 12 13.19 -5.93 -4.63
CA ILE A 12 12.14 -6.98 -4.65
C ILE A 12 12.25 -7.96 -3.48
N SER A 13 13.16 -7.68 -2.53
CA SER A 13 13.36 -8.56 -1.38
C SER A 13 12.19 -8.44 -0.40
N PRO A 14 11.76 -9.55 0.23
CA PRO A 14 10.66 -9.52 1.21
C PRO A 14 10.93 -8.57 2.39
N VAL A 15 12.20 -8.42 2.79
CA VAL A 15 12.59 -7.52 3.89
C VAL A 15 12.42 -6.06 3.49
N PHE A 16 12.83 -5.71 2.26
CA PHE A 16 12.64 -4.35 1.75
C PHE A 16 11.16 -4.01 1.59
N ILE A 17 10.36 -4.93 1.05
CA ILE A 17 8.90 -4.78 0.94
C ILE A 17 8.28 -4.51 2.32
N ALA A 18 8.59 -5.34 3.31
CA ALA A 18 8.08 -5.13 4.68
C ALA A 18 8.52 -3.79 5.28
N ALA A 19 9.75 -3.34 5.00
CA ALA A 19 10.23 -2.03 5.46
C ALA A 19 9.47 -0.87 4.80
N VAL A 20 9.22 -0.95 3.49
CA VAL A 20 8.43 0.05 2.76
C VAL A 20 6.98 0.05 3.23
N ASP A 21 6.38 -1.12 3.45
CA ASP A 21 5.02 -1.23 4.01
C ASP A 21 4.92 -0.51 5.36
N VAL A 22 5.88 -0.70 6.26
CA VAL A 22 5.92 -0.01 7.57
C VAL A 22 6.12 1.50 7.39
N MET A 23 7.00 1.91 6.47
CA MET A 23 7.27 3.31 6.17
C MET A 23 6.04 4.03 5.62
N ILE A 24 5.22 3.36 4.80
CA ILE A 24 3.96 3.91 4.26
C ILE A 24 2.85 3.89 5.32
N LEU A 25 2.81 2.85 6.16
CA LEU A 25 1.78 2.71 7.19
C LEU A 25 1.83 3.86 8.21
N PHE A 26 3.03 4.35 8.55
CA PHE A 26 3.20 5.45 9.49
C PHE A 26 2.48 6.76 9.06
N PRO A 27 2.79 7.38 7.91
CA PRO A 27 2.08 8.56 7.45
C PRO A 27 0.60 8.28 7.13
N MET A 28 0.24 7.06 6.71
CA MET A 28 -1.15 6.67 6.49
C MET A 28 -1.98 6.74 7.79
N VAL A 29 -1.48 6.20 8.90
CA VAL A 29 -2.15 6.28 10.21
C VAL A 29 -2.26 7.72 10.71
N LEU A 30 -1.18 8.52 10.57
CA LEU A 30 -1.23 9.93 10.95
C LEU A 30 -2.27 10.70 10.14
N SER A 31 -2.34 10.43 8.82
CA SER A 31 -3.31 11.05 7.92
C SER A 31 -4.75 10.69 8.28
N ILE A 32 -5.02 9.43 8.66
CA ILE A 32 -6.34 9.01 9.14
C ILE A 32 -6.74 9.82 10.37
N ILE A 33 -5.83 9.95 11.36
CA ILE A 33 -6.10 10.69 12.59
C ILE A 33 -6.40 12.17 12.27
N ASP A 34 -5.60 12.78 11.40
CA ASP A 34 -5.74 14.19 11.03
C ASP A 34 -7.06 14.46 10.29
N ILE A 35 -7.38 13.65 9.27
CA ILE A 35 -8.63 13.77 8.51
C ILE A 35 -9.85 13.56 9.42
N VAL A 36 -9.83 12.56 10.30
CA VAL A 36 -10.94 12.30 11.25
C VAL A 36 -11.14 13.49 12.18
N GLN A 37 -10.07 14.08 12.71
CA GLN A 37 -10.18 15.28 13.56
C GLN A 37 -10.76 16.47 12.78
N SER A 38 -10.34 16.66 11.54
CA SER A 38 -10.86 17.75 10.68
C SER A 38 -12.35 17.56 10.37
N VAL A 39 -12.76 16.34 10.01
CA VAL A 39 -14.17 16.00 9.77
C VAL A 39 -15.02 16.26 11.03
N GLN A 40 -14.55 15.86 12.20
CA GLN A 40 -15.28 16.07 13.45
C GLN A 40 -15.44 17.54 13.81
N ARG A 41 -14.41 18.36 13.57
CA ARG A 41 -14.45 19.80 13.85
C ARG A 41 -15.21 20.61 12.79
N HIS A 42 -15.65 19.98 11.70
CA HIS A 42 -16.26 20.67 10.55
C HIS A 42 -15.40 21.85 10.07
N SER A 43 -14.08 21.67 10.08
CA SER A 43 -13.11 22.64 9.56
C SER A 43 -13.05 22.60 8.03
N ASP A 44 -12.32 23.55 7.44
CA ASP A 44 -12.07 23.61 6.01
C ASP A 44 -11.58 22.25 5.47
N THR A 45 -12.15 21.83 4.33
CA THR A 45 -11.95 20.50 3.74
C THR A 45 -10.77 20.45 2.77
N GLN A 46 -10.21 21.61 2.38
CA GLN A 46 -9.11 21.71 1.39
C GLN A 46 -7.87 20.88 1.79
N GLU A 47 -7.39 21.05 3.02
CA GLU A 47 -6.19 20.36 3.52
C GLU A 47 -6.43 18.84 3.69
N PRO A 48 -7.51 18.38 4.34
CA PRO A 48 -7.84 16.95 4.42
C PRO A 48 -8.00 16.26 3.06
N VAL A 49 -8.58 16.94 2.08
CA VAL A 49 -8.73 16.42 0.70
C VAL A 49 -7.35 16.18 0.07
N THR A 50 -6.42 17.12 0.24
CA THR A 50 -5.05 17.00 -0.29
C THR A 50 -4.30 15.85 0.38
N ILE A 51 -4.43 15.71 1.70
CA ILE A 51 -3.82 14.62 2.48
C ILE A 51 -4.37 13.27 2.01
N ALA A 52 -5.70 13.14 1.94
CA ALA A 52 -6.37 11.91 1.53
C ALA A 52 -5.97 11.50 0.11
N SER A 53 -5.92 12.45 -0.83
CA SER A 53 -5.50 12.19 -2.21
C SER A 53 -4.04 11.73 -2.29
N THR A 54 -3.15 12.39 -1.55
CA THR A 54 -1.72 12.00 -1.51
C THR A 54 -1.53 10.59 -0.98
N ILE A 55 -2.23 10.21 0.09
CA ILE A 55 -2.17 8.85 0.64
C ILE A 55 -2.78 7.82 -0.31
N ALA A 56 -3.91 8.14 -0.93
CA ALA A 56 -4.55 7.28 -1.92
C ALA A 56 -3.61 7.02 -3.12
N LEU A 57 -2.90 8.05 -3.61
CA LEU A 57 -1.89 7.91 -4.65
C LEU A 57 -0.73 7.00 -4.24
N ILE A 58 -0.27 7.10 -2.99
CA ILE A 58 0.77 6.19 -2.44
C ILE A 58 0.27 4.74 -2.40
N MET A 59 -0.97 4.52 -1.94
CA MET A 59 -1.58 3.18 -1.93
C MET A 59 -1.65 2.58 -3.34
N ILE A 60 -2.06 3.37 -4.34
CA ILE A 60 -2.13 2.95 -5.73
C ILE A 60 -0.74 2.60 -6.26
N GLY A 61 0.22 3.53 -6.14
CA GLY A 61 1.57 3.34 -6.67
C GLY A 61 2.30 2.15 -6.04
N TRP A 62 2.13 1.95 -4.73
CA TRP A 62 2.70 0.80 -4.05
C TRP A 62 1.95 -0.50 -4.35
N GLY A 63 0.62 -0.45 -4.46
CA GLY A 63 -0.21 -1.58 -4.87
C GLY A 63 0.22 -2.16 -6.22
N VAL A 64 0.45 -1.31 -7.22
CA VAL A 64 1.01 -1.71 -8.54
C VAL A 64 2.37 -2.38 -8.38
N ALA A 65 3.27 -1.82 -7.56
CA ALA A 65 4.60 -2.36 -7.36
C ALA A 65 4.59 -3.77 -6.72
N LEU A 66 3.68 -3.99 -5.76
CA LEU A 66 3.46 -5.30 -5.14
C LEU A 66 2.84 -6.31 -6.13
N GLU A 67 1.83 -5.87 -6.87
CA GLU A 67 1.12 -6.69 -7.87
C GLU A 67 2.07 -7.25 -8.93
N GLU A 68 2.97 -6.39 -9.43
CA GLU A 68 3.88 -6.71 -10.52
C GLU A 68 5.17 -7.41 -10.06
N ARG A 69 5.34 -7.68 -8.76
CA ARG A 69 6.57 -8.27 -8.21
C ARG A 69 7.00 -9.54 -8.96
N ALA A 70 6.06 -10.45 -9.22
CA ALA A 70 6.31 -11.71 -9.92
C ALA A 70 6.80 -11.49 -11.36
N VAL A 71 6.25 -10.48 -12.03
CA VAL A 71 6.62 -10.09 -13.40
C VAL A 71 8.02 -9.48 -13.41
N ILE A 72 8.31 -8.59 -12.45
CA ILE A 72 9.64 -7.98 -12.27
C ILE A 72 10.69 -9.08 -12.03
N ARG A 73 10.46 -10.00 -11.09
CA ARG A 73 11.39 -11.12 -10.82
C ARG A 73 11.70 -11.94 -12.07
N ARG A 74 10.67 -12.30 -12.85
CA ARG A 74 10.81 -13.06 -14.09
C ARG A 74 11.54 -12.28 -15.18
N ARG A 75 11.16 -11.02 -15.40
CA ARG A 75 11.73 -10.18 -16.48
C ARG A 75 13.21 -9.90 -16.28
N PHE A 76 13.65 -9.81 -15.03
CA PHE A 76 15.03 -9.49 -14.67
C PHE A 76 15.87 -10.72 -14.26
N GLY A 77 15.35 -11.93 -14.46
CA GLY A 77 16.11 -13.17 -14.24
C GLY A 77 16.49 -13.40 -12.78
N VAL A 78 15.64 -12.96 -11.83
CA VAL A 78 15.80 -13.17 -10.39
C VAL A 78 15.00 -14.39 -9.90
N SER A 79 14.48 -15.18 -10.84
CA SER A 79 13.74 -16.44 -10.64
C SER A 79 14.61 -17.67 -10.89
N GLY A 80 14.20 -18.83 -10.37
CA GLY A 80 14.87 -20.12 -10.54
C GLY A 80 15.95 -20.40 -9.48
N GLY A 81 15.89 -19.71 -8.34
CA GLY A 81 16.80 -19.92 -7.22
C GLY A 81 16.40 -21.11 -6.33
N PRO A 82 17.26 -21.53 -5.38
CA PRO A 82 16.94 -22.57 -4.40
C PRO A 82 15.75 -22.24 -3.49
N ASP A 83 15.34 -20.97 -3.44
CA ASP A 83 14.21 -20.46 -2.65
C ASP A 83 12.95 -20.19 -3.49
N GLU A 84 12.87 -20.66 -4.74
CA GLU A 84 11.82 -20.28 -5.70
C GLU A 84 10.40 -20.61 -5.22
N GLU A 85 10.13 -21.81 -4.70
CA GLU A 85 8.80 -22.19 -4.22
C GLU A 85 8.24 -21.20 -3.19
N ARG A 86 9.12 -20.72 -2.31
CA ARG A 86 8.76 -19.71 -1.32
C ARG A 86 8.61 -18.33 -1.94
N GLN A 87 9.46 -17.97 -2.89
CA GLN A 87 9.34 -16.70 -3.57
C GLN A 87 8.03 -16.58 -4.36
N VAL A 88 7.53 -17.70 -4.91
CA VAL A 88 6.20 -17.81 -5.52
C VAL A 88 5.09 -17.55 -4.50
N GLN A 89 5.16 -18.15 -3.31
CA GLN A 89 4.19 -17.85 -2.24
C GLN A 89 4.20 -16.36 -1.86
N ILE A 90 5.38 -15.74 -1.79
CA ILE A 90 5.51 -14.31 -1.51
C ILE A 90 4.98 -13.47 -2.67
N ASP A 91 5.19 -13.89 -3.91
CA ASP A 91 4.64 -13.25 -5.10
C ASP A 91 3.10 -13.29 -5.09
N GLU A 92 2.49 -14.43 -4.76
CA GLU A 92 1.03 -14.57 -4.63
C GLU A 92 0.47 -13.66 -3.53
N MET A 93 1.11 -13.63 -2.35
CA MET A 93 0.72 -12.72 -1.29
C MET A 93 0.85 -11.26 -1.73
N CYS A 94 2.00 -10.85 -2.27
CA CYS A 94 2.21 -9.49 -2.77
C CYS A 94 1.16 -9.12 -3.84
N HIS A 95 0.78 -10.07 -4.69
CA HIS A 95 -0.27 -9.87 -5.68
C HIS A 95 -1.63 -9.56 -5.03
N GLU A 96 -2.11 -10.41 -4.12
CA GLU A 96 -3.40 -10.22 -3.45
C GLU A 96 -3.46 -8.92 -2.63
N TYR A 97 -2.44 -8.67 -1.81
CA TYR A 97 -2.37 -7.46 -0.98
C TYR A 97 -2.15 -6.19 -1.84
N GLY A 98 -1.39 -6.30 -2.93
CA GLY A 98 -1.16 -5.22 -3.89
C GLY A 98 -2.44 -4.78 -4.58
N VAL A 99 -3.22 -5.73 -5.11
CA VAL A 99 -4.54 -5.47 -5.71
C VAL A 99 -5.47 -4.80 -4.70
N ALA A 100 -5.49 -5.26 -3.45
CA ALA A 100 -6.33 -4.65 -2.41
C ALA A 100 -5.96 -3.18 -2.14
N GLN A 101 -4.66 -2.87 -2.00
CA GLN A 101 -4.19 -1.48 -1.81
C GLN A 101 -4.53 -0.60 -3.02
N LEU A 102 -4.30 -1.12 -4.23
CA LEU A 102 -4.57 -0.42 -5.47
C LEU A 102 -6.05 -0.03 -5.58
N VAL A 103 -6.94 -1.00 -5.38
CA VAL A 103 -8.39 -0.79 -5.51
C VAL A 103 -8.91 0.16 -4.43
N LEU A 104 -8.50 -0.02 -3.17
CA LEU A 104 -8.94 0.86 -2.07
C LEU A 104 -8.43 2.29 -2.24
N GLY A 105 -7.16 2.44 -2.64
CA GLY A 105 -6.57 3.75 -2.95
C GLY A 105 -7.31 4.43 -4.10
N LEU A 106 -7.62 3.70 -5.18
CA LEU A 106 -8.35 4.24 -6.31
C LEU A 106 -9.74 4.75 -5.92
N PHE A 107 -10.50 3.98 -5.14
CA PHE A 107 -11.83 4.42 -4.70
C PHE A 107 -11.76 5.59 -3.70
N ALA A 108 -10.75 5.63 -2.84
CA ALA A 108 -10.50 6.77 -1.96
C ALA A 108 -10.20 8.04 -2.76
N GLU A 109 -9.30 7.92 -3.76
CA GLU A 109 -8.93 9.02 -4.67
C GLU A 109 -10.15 9.54 -5.43
N ILE A 110 -10.99 8.65 -5.97
CA ILE A 110 -12.22 9.05 -6.66
C ILE A 110 -13.13 9.85 -5.71
N ALA A 111 -13.31 9.41 -4.46
CA ALA A 111 -14.16 10.11 -3.50
C ALA A 111 -13.70 11.55 -3.24
N VAL A 112 -12.39 11.78 -3.09
CA VAL A 112 -11.83 13.12 -2.84
C VAL A 112 -11.67 13.97 -4.10
N ALA A 113 -11.44 13.33 -5.25
CA ALA A 113 -11.41 14.00 -6.54
C ALA A 113 -12.76 14.64 -6.87
N MET A 114 -13.87 14.02 -6.46
CA MET A 114 -15.22 14.59 -6.62
C MET A 114 -15.38 15.93 -5.87
N ILE A 115 -14.77 16.07 -4.68
CA ILE A 115 -14.77 17.32 -3.91
C ILE A 115 -13.93 18.41 -4.59
N SER A 116 -12.89 18.00 -5.32
CA SER A 116 -11.98 18.92 -6.01
C SER A 116 -12.53 19.40 -7.36
N LEU A 117 -13.62 18.80 -7.84
CA LEU A 117 -14.27 19.25 -9.07
C LEU A 117 -14.96 20.60 -8.84
N PRO A 118 -14.86 21.54 -9.79
CA PRO A 118 -15.60 22.79 -9.68
C PRO A 118 -17.12 22.58 -9.61
N ASP A 119 -17.82 23.36 -8.77
CA ASP A 119 -19.27 23.25 -8.55
C ASP A 119 -20.12 23.32 -9.82
N ARG A 120 -19.62 24.00 -10.85
CA ARG A 120 -20.26 24.08 -12.17
C ARG A 120 -20.33 22.73 -12.90
N ILE A 121 -19.48 21.77 -12.52
CA ILE A 121 -19.42 20.42 -13.10
C ILE A 121 -20.19 19.47 -12.18
N VAL A 122 -19.82 19.43 -10.90
CA VAL A 122 -20.50 18.65 -9.86
C VAL A 122 -20.62 19.53 -8.63
N ASN A 123 -21.84 19.82 -8.21
CA ASN A 123 -22.09 20.55 -6.97
C ASN A 123 -21.97 19.60 -5.79
N THR A 124 -20.87 19.70 -5.04
CA THR A 124 -20.62 18.91 -3.83
C THR A 124 -20.91 19.66 -2.54
N VAL A 125 -21.48 20.87 -2.62
CA VAL A 125 -21.77 21.71 -1.45
C VAL A 125 -22.63 20.96 -0.45
N GLY A 126 -22.12 20.80 0.77
CA GLY A 126 -22.77 20.10 1.88
C GLY A 126 -22.51 18.58 1.92
N TYR A 127 -21.82 18.02 0.93
CA TYR A 127 -21.46 16.60 0.88
C TYR A 127 -19.95 16.35 1.03
N GLU A 128 -19.14 17.39 1.19
CA GLU A 128 -17.67 17.30 1.22
C GLU A 128 -17.21 16.42 2.38
N HIS A 129 -17.75 16.65 3.58
CA HIS A 129 -17.42 15.84 4.75
C HIS A 129 -17.87 14.38 4.61
N ALA A 130 -18.97 14.11 3.91
CA ALA A 130 -19.44 12.75 3.67
C ALA A 130 -18.50 11.99 2.72
N LEU A 131 -18.12 12.62 1.60
CA LEU A 131 -17.14 12.08 0.64
C LEU A 131 -15.76 11.87 1.29
N LEU A 132 -15.31 12.83 2.09
CA LEU A 132 -14.06 12.73 2.84
C LEU A 132 -14.11 11.61 3.88
N THR A 133 -15.26 11.40 4.53
CA THR A 133 -15.48 10.26 5.45
C THR A 133 -15.40 8.93 4.72
N VAL A 134 -15.99 8.81 3.54
CA VAL A 134 -15.87 7.59 2.71
C VAL A 134 -14.41 7.33 2.37
N SER A 135 -13.67 8.35 1.95
CA SER A 135 -12.24 8.22 1.67
C SER A 135 -11.46 7.75 2.88
N VAL A 136 -11.69 8.34 4.07
CA VAL A 136 -10.95 7.95 5.29
C VAL A 136 -11.26 6.52 5.72
N ILE A 137 -12.50 6.05 5.52
CA ILE A 137 -12.88 4.65 5.78
C ILE A 137 -12.10 3.71 4.86
N LEU A 138 -12.05 4.01 3.56
CA LEU A 138 -11.31 3.19 2.59
C LEU A 138 -9.81 3.15 2.89
N ILE A 139 -9.21 4.30 3.21
CA ILE A 139 -7.79 4.40 3.62
C ILE A 139 -7.57 3.61 4.91
N SER A 140 -8.50 3.66 5.87
CA SER A 140 -8.40 2.90 7.13
C SER A 140 -8.43 1.39 6.91
N ILE A 141 -9.30 0.90 6.03
CA ILE A 141 -9.32 -0.52 5.62
C ILE A 141 -7.98 -0.88 4.95
N GLY A 142 -7.48 0.00 4.07
CA GLY A 142 -6.16 -0.13 3.46
C GLY A 142 -5.04 -0.26 4.50
N ALA A 143 -5.01 0.59 5.52
CA ALA A 143 -4.04 0.55 6.60
C ALA A 143 -4.06 -0.79 7.36
N VAL A 144 -5.26 -1.33 7.66
CA VAL A 144 -5.40 -2.63 8.34
C VAL A 144 -4.88 -3.78 7.45
N ILE A 145 -5.21 -3.76 6.16
CA ILE A 145 -4.73 -4.76 5.20
C ILE A 145 -3.21 -4.70 5.07
N GLN A 146 -2.63 -3.50 4.99
CA GLN A 146 -1.20 -3.30 4.90
C GLN A 146 -0.48 -3.74 6.19
N LEU A 147 -1.04 -3.44 7.36
CA LEU A 147 -0.53 -3.95 8.63
C LEU A 147 -0.54 -5.49 8.67
N ARG A 148 -1.62 -6.12 8.20
CA ARG A 148 -1.70 -7.58 8.08
C ARG A 148 -0.64 -8.12 7.11
N HIS A 149 -0.42 -7.46 5.98
CA HIS A 149 0.61 -7.84 5.01
C HIS A 149 2.00 -7.87 5.67
N VAL A 150 2.37 -6.82 6.41
CA VAL A 150 3.62 -6.74 7.17
C VAL A 150 3.78 -7.94 8.11
N PHE A 151 2.75 -8.24 8.91
CA PHE A 151 2.81 -9.36 9.85
C PHE A 151 2.98 -10.71 9.15
N VAL A 152 2.24 -10.95 8.07
CA VAL A 152 2.33 -12.21 7.31
C VAL A 152 3.70 -12.35 6.64
N LEU A 153 4.24 -11.28 6.07
CA LEU A 153 5.59 -11.23 5.50
C LEU A 153 6.66 -11.55 6.55
N ILE A 154 6.62 -10.88 7.71
CA ILE A 154 7.58 -11.11 8.80
C ILE A 154 7.46 -12.53 9.35
N ALA A 155 6.26 -13.05 9.55
CA ALA A 155 6.05 -14.43 10.01
C ALA A 155 6.63 -15.45 9.00
N THR A 156 6.43 -15.20 7.71
CA THR A 156 6.99 -16.02 6.62
C THR A 156 8.51 -15.94 6.58
N LEU A 157 9.10 -14.79 6.94
CA LEU A 157 10.54 -14.60 7.08
C LEU A 157 11.11 -15.31 8.30
N TRP A 158 10.40 -15.28 9.44
CA TRP A 158 10.87 -15.87 10.68
C TRP A 158 10.88 -17.41 10.63
N ARG A 159 9.85 -18.05 10.04
CA ARG A 159 9.82 -19.53 9.87
C ARG A 159 11.08 -20.10 9.17
N ARG A 160 11.76 -19.29 8.35
CA ARG A 160 13.03 -19.66 7.70
C ARG A 160 14.22 -19.68 8.66
N LYS A 161 14.25 -18.78 9.65
CA LYS A 161 15.38 -18.66 10.58
C LYS A 161 15.43 -19.89 11.48
N THR A 162 14.30 -20.29 12.04
CA THR A 162 14.18 -21.49 12.89
C THR A 162 14.49 -22.78 12.13
N ALA A 163 13.93 -22.98 10.93
CA ALA A 163 14.22 -24.19 10.13
C ALA A 163 15.70 -24.33 9.72
N ARG A 164 16.43 -23.22 9.63
CA ARG A 164 17.87 -23.21 9.30
C ARG A 164 18.75 -23.40 10.54
N GLU A 165 18.25 -23.04 11.73
CA GLU A 165 18.88 -23.31 13.03
C GLU A 165 18.70 -24.78 13.45
N GLU A 166 17.62 -25.45 13.05
CA GLU A 166 17.39 -26.89 13.31
C GLU A 166 18.18 -27.82 12.37
N ALA A 167 18.60 -27.34 11.20
CA ALA A 167 19.33 -28.10 10.20
C ALA A 167 20.87 -27.90 10.23
N ALA A 168 21.38 -27.11 11.17
CA ALA A 168 22.79 -26.79 11.36
C ALA A 168 23.32 -27.40 12.67
#